data_AF-A0A4S2KLU0-F1
#
_entry.id   AF-A0A4S2KLU0-F1
#
_cell.length_a   1.000
_cell.length_b   1.000
_cell.length_c   1.000
_cell.angle_alpha   90.00
_cell.angle_beta   90.00
_cell.angle_gamma   90.00
#
_symmetry.space_group_name_H-M   'P 1'
#
loop_
_entity.id
_entity.type
_entity.pdbx_description
1 polymer ?
#
loop_
_entity_poly.entity_id
_entity_poly.type
_entity_poly.pdbx_seq_one_letter_code
_entity_poly.pdbx_strand_id
1 'polypeptide(L)'
;MPDVALWQLAYEGRINELYRFIQEDSQNIHVTDQTGRNALHWAACGGHLDLVEKLIASGVDKDCKDQSNWTPLMIAVSAGRAQVAQFLIEEAQADVNAVNSTGQCPMHYAASKNRLEIAQCLLSAGARVDMRDWGGTTPLHRAVSQGNLDMVKLILEQASSTDVTNIADNEGSTPLHYACEEDNMSAIRLLLDAGASVSHKNKAGKTPLDVAPDLLRLNLTKLLTETGVLR
;
A
#
# COMPACT_ATOMS: atom_id res chain seq x y z
N MET A 1 -37.38 13.77 -4.62
CA MET A 1 -35.98 14.22 -4.53
C MET A 1 -35.26 13.71 -5.76
N PRO A 2 -34.28 14.40 -6.36
CA PRO A 2 -33.52 13.80 -7.45
C PRO A 2 -32.87 12.51 -6.93
N ASP A 3 -32.77 11.51 -7.80
CA ASP A 3 -32.32 10.13 -7.57
C ASP A 3 -30.81 10.09 -7.23
N VAL A 4 -30.41 10.78 -6.17
CA VAL A 4 -29.03 10.82 -5.71
C VAL A 4 -28.77 9.50 -5.00
N ALA A 5 -28.00 8.63 -5.64
CA ALA A 5 -27.62 7.34 -5.07
C ALA A 5 -26.96 7.53 -3.70
N LEU A 6 -27.30 6.68 -2.74
CA LEU A 6 -26.73 6.64 -1.37
C LEU A 6 -25.20 6.78 -1.38
N TRP A 7 -24.55 6.16 -2.36
CA TRP A 7 -23.10 6.19 -2.58
C TRP A 7 -22.55 7.57 -2.91
N GLN A 8 -23.30 8.36 -3.67
CA GLN A 8 -22.92 9.74 -4.00
C GLN A 8 -23.02 10.63 -2.77
N LEU A 9 -24.07 10.47 -1.94
CA LEU A 9 -24.18 11.18 -0.67
C LEU A 9 -23.01 10.83 0.26
N ALA A 10 -22.61 9.56 0.30
CA ALA A 10 -21.48 9.11 1.09
C ALA A 10 -20.14 9.67 0.58
N TYR A 11 -19.93 9.61 -0.74
CA TYR A 11 -18.72 10.12 -1.39
C TYR A 11 -18.57 11.64 -1.25
N GLU A 12 -19.68 12.39 -1.22
CA GLU A 12 -19.69 13.84 -1.05
C GLU A 12 -19.80 14.29 0.42
N GLY A 13 -19.96 13.35 1.37
CA GLY A 13 -20.00 13.67 2.80
C GLY A 13 -21.29 14.36 3.23
N ARG A 14 -22.39 14.16 2.50
CA ARG A 14 -23.71 14.75 2.81
C ARG A 14 -24.42 14.00 3.95
N ILE A 15 -23.81 14.04 5.15
CA ILE A 15 -24.22 13.26 6.34
C ILE A 15 -25.72 13.36 6.63
N ASN A 16 -26.28 14.59 6.63
CA ASN A 16 -27.69 14.79 6.97
C ASN A 16 -28.65 14.26 5.90
N GLU A 17 -28.27 14.28 4.62
CA GLU A 17 -29.08 13.71 3.54
C GLU A 17 -28.98 12.18 3.55
N LEU A 18 -27.76 11.65 3.74
CA LEU A 18 -27.51 10.22 3.85
C LEU A 18 -28.29 9.59 5.01
N TYR A 19 -28.24 10.19 6.21
CA TYR A 19 -28.96 9.65 7.36
C TYR A 19 -30.47 9.86 7.28
N ARG A 20 -30.97 10.87 6.56
CA ARG A 20 -32.41 10.97 6.25
C ARG A 20 -32.86 9.80 5.37
N PHE A 21 -32.07 9.48 4.34
CA PHE A 21 -32.32 8.33 3.47
C PHE A 21 -32.28 6.99 4.23
N ILE A 22 -31.37 6.84 5.20
CA ILE A 22 -31.27 5.64 6.05
C ILE A 22 -32.41 5.58 7.10
N GLN A 23 -32.87 6.72 7.63
CA GLN A 23 -33.96 6.74 8.62
C GLN A 23 -35.31 6.32 8.03
N GLU A 24 -35.51 6.53 6.73
CA GLU A 24 -36.70 6.06 6.01
C GLU A 24 -36.75 4.52 5.91
N ASP A 25 -35.59 3.84 5.90
CA ASP A 25 -35.47 2.37 5.99
C ASP A 25 -34.13 1.96 6.62
N SER A 26 -34.18 1.49 7.87
CA SER A 26 -33.01 1.11 8.67
C SER A 26 -32.13 0.01 8.05
N GLN A 27 -32.64 -0.79 7.10
CA GLN A 27 -31.82 -1.78 6.40
C GLN A 27 -30.84 -1.14 5.40
N ASN A 28 -31.05 0.13 5.03
CA ASN A 28 -30.26 0.81 4.00
C ASN A 28 -28.79 1.04 4.37
N ILE A 29 -28.44 1.05 5.67
CA ILE A 29 -27.06 1.33 6.10
C ILE A 29 -26.05 0.26 5.66
N HIS A 30 -26.52 -0.97 5.46
CA HIS A 30 -25.71 -2.11 5.03
C HIS A 30 -25.81 -2.42 3.53
N VAL A 31 -26.59 -1.64 2.77
CA VAL A 31 -26.73 -1.85 1.33
C VAL A 31 -25.37 -1.63 0.67
N THR A 32 -25.16 -2.34 -0.44
CA THR A 32 -23.99 -2.22 -1.28
C THR A 32 -24.37 -1.83 -2.70
N ASP A 33 -23.47 -1.13 -3.40
CA ASP A 33 -23.58 -0.93 -4.84
C ASP A 33 -23.29 -2.22 -5.63
N GLN A 34 -23.29 -2.12 -6.97
CA GLN A 34 -23.03 -3.24 -7.87
C GLN A 34 -21.64 -3.85 -7.73
N THR A 35 -20.69 -3.14 -7.12
CA THR A 35 -19.32 -3.60 -6.85
C THR A 35 -19.16 -4.16 -5.44
N GLY A 36 -20.24 -4.20 -4.64
CA GLY A 36 -20.21 -4.63 -3.24
C GLY A 36 -19.77 -3.54 -2.26
N ARG A 37 -19.64 -2.29 -2.69
CA ARG A 37 -19.25 -1.19 -1.80
C ARG A 37 -20.45 -0.60 -1.08
N ASN A 38 -20.37 -0.51 0.23
CA ASN A 38 -21.34 0.20 1.07
C ASN A 38 -20.96 1.68 1.27
N ALA A 39 -21.77 2.41 2.05
CA ALA A 39 -21.54 3.83 2.35
C ALA A 39 -20.17 4.11 3.00
N LEU A 40 -19.64 3.18 3.80
CA LEU A 40 -18.36 3.36 4.48
C LEU A 40 -17.17 3.38 3.50
N HIS A 41 -17.20 2.52 2.47
CA HIS A 41 -16.20 2.56 1.39
C HIS A 41 -16.19 3.91 0.67
N TRP A 42 -17.38 4.45 0.37
CA TRP A 42 -17.52 5.72 -0.35
C TRP A 42 -17.17 6.93 0.51
N ALA A 43 -17.54 6.93 1.80
CA ALA A 43 -17.13 7.94 2.76
C ALA A 43 -15.60 7.95 2.94
N ALA A 44 -14.98 6.77 3.01
CA ALA A 44 -13.54 6.63 3.09
C ALA A 44 -12.83 7.10 1.81
N CYS A 45 -13.42 6.88 0.63
CA CYS A 45 -12.93 7.41 -0.64
C CYS A 45 -13.01 8.94 -0.70
N GLY A 46 -14.13 9.50 -0.22
CA GLY A 46 -14.37 10.94 -0.16
C GLY A 46 -13.51 11.67 0.87
N GLY A 47 -13.07 10.98 1.92
CA GLY A 47 -12.27 11.55 3.01
C GLY A 47 -13.10 12.19 4.13
N HIS A 48 -14.36 11.77 4.29
CA HIS A 48 -15.30 12.38 5.23
C HIS A 48 -15.23 11.68 6.60
N LEU A 49 -14.32 12.13 7.46
CA LEU A 49 -14.07 11.54 8.78
C LEU A 49 -15.34 11.45 9.63
N ASP A 50 -16.06 12.56 9.81
CA ASP A 50 -17.30 12.60 10.60
C ASP A 50 -18.34 11.56 10.14
N LEU A 51 -18.41 11.31 8.83
CA LEU A 51 -19.30 10.31 8.27
C LEU A 51 -18.79 8.89 8.55
N VAL A 52 -17.49 8.66 8.40
CA VAL A 52 -16.84 7.37 8.71
C VAL A 52 -17.07 7.00 10.18
N GLU A 53 -16.81 7.93 11.10
CA GLU A 53 -17.04 7.76 12.54
C GLU A 53 -18.49 7.38 12.82
N LYS A 54 -19.42 8.13 12.25
CA LYS A 54 -20.85 7.91 12.47
C LYS A 54 -21.35 6.59 11.91
N LEU A 55 -20.86 6.18 10.73
CA LEU A 55 -21.23 4.90 10.11
C LEU A 55 -20.73 3.72 10.96
N ILE A 56 -19.49 3.77 11.44
CA ILE A 56 -18.94 2.73 12.33
C ILE A 56 -19.67 2.71 13.67
N ALA A 57 -19.94 3.88 14.28
CA ALA A 57 -20.73 3.97 15.51
C ALA A 57 -22.18 3.47 15.33
N SER A 58 -22.70 3.48 14.09
CA SER A 58 -24.01 2.93 13.74
C SER A 58 -23.99 1.42 13.48
N GLY A 59 -22.84 0.75 13.65
CA GLY A 59 -22.70 -0.70 13.51
C GLY A 59 -22.28 -1.19 12.13
N VAL A 60 -21.87 -0.30 11.21
CA VAL A 60 -21.24 -0.75 9.96
C VAL A 60 -19.88 -1.36 10.28
N ASP A 61 -19.65 -2.59 9.81
CA ASP A 61 -18.37 -3.26 9.95
C ASP A 61 -17.25 -2.44 9.30
N LYS A 62 -16.26 -2.04 10.11
CA LYS A 62 -15.08 -1.26 9.68
C LYS A 62 -14.20 -2.02 8.69
N ASP A 63 -14.22 -3.35 8.75
CA ASP A 63 -13.43 -4.25 7.90
C ASP A 63 -14.28 -4.87 6.78
N CYS A 64 -15.44 -4.27 6.48
CA CYS A 64 -16.30 -4.72 5.40
C CYS A 64 -15.54 -4.77 4.06
N LYS A 65 -15.90 -5.72 3.22
CA LYS A 65 -15.21 -6.00 1.96
C LYS A 65 -16.14 -5.81 0.77
N ASP A 66 -15.66 -5.13 -0.26
CA ASP A 66 -16.31 -5.13 -1.57
C ASP A 66 -16.06 -6.46 -2.32
N GLN A 67 -16.62 -6.62 -3.53
CA GLN A 67 -16.47 -7.85 -4.32
C GLN A 67 -15.02 -8.21 -4.67
N SER A 68 -14.12 -7.22 -4.63
CA SER A 68 -12.68 -7.39 -4.86
C SER A 68 -11.90 -7.39 -3.54
N ASN A 69 -12.57 -7.63 -2.40
CA ASN A 69 -12.00 -7.65 -1.06
C ASN A 69 -11.33 -6.34 -0.62
N TRP A 70 -11.69 -5.20 -1.22
CA TRP A 70 -11.21 -3.91 -0.72
C TRP A 70 -11.90 -3.56 0.59
N THR A 71 -11.12 -3.12 1.56
CA THR A 71 -11.64 -2.55 2.81
C THR A 71 -11.70 -1.02 2.73
N PRO A 72 -12.51 -0.36 3.58
CA PRO A 72 -12.49 1.09 3.72
C PRO A 72 -11.08 1.66 3.97
N LEU A 73 -10.26 0.96 4.77
CA LEU A 73 -8.88 1.37 5.03
C LEU A 73 -8.03 1.37 3.75
N MET A 74 -8.09 0.31 2.94
CA MET A 74 -7.34 0.28 1.66
C MET A 74 -7.76 1.40 0.72
N ILE A 75 -9.06 1.70 0.66
CA ILE A 75 -9.59 2.80 -0.15
C ILE A 75 -9.06 4.15 0.36
N ALA A 76 -9.12 4.40 1.66
CA ALA A 76 -8.61 5.63 2.27
C ALA A 76 -7.10 5.80 2.00
N VAL A 77 -6.32 4.74 2.15
CA VAL A 77 -4.86 4.74 1.89
C VAL A 77 -4.58 5.04 0.41
N SER A 78 -5.25 4.33 -0.51
CA SER A 78 -5.08 4.52 -1.96
C SER A 78 -5.45 5.94 -2.39
N ALA A 79 -6.58 6.47 -1.90
CA ALA A 79 -7.04 7.83 -2.16
C ALA A 79 -6.22 8.91 -1.42
N GLY A 80 -5.38 8.54 -0.45
CA GLY A 80 -4.56 9.48 0.33
C GLY A 80 -5.36 10.27 1.36
N ARG A 81 -6.44 9.71 1.90
CA ARG A 81 -7.26 10.33 2.94
C ARG A 81 -6.64 10.09 4.31
N ALA A 82 -5.60 10.88 4.63
CA ALA A 82 -4.78 10.68 5.83
C ALA A 82 -5.61 10.63 7.12
N GLN A 83 -6.49 11.61 7.35
CA GLN A 83 -7.33 11.67 8.56
C GLN A 83 -8.24 10.45 8.71
N VAL A 84 -8.88 10.00 7.62
CA VAL A 84 -9.72 8.79 7.65
C VAL A 84 -8.88 7.55 7.88
N ALA A 85 -7.74 7.42 7.19
CA ALA A 85 -6.86 6.27 7.37
C ALA A 85 -6.32 6.20 8.81
N GLN A 86 -5.89 7.32 9.37
CA GLN A 86 -5.41 7.43 10.74
C GLN A 86 -6.50 7.03 11.74
N PHE A 87 -7.72 7.56 11.61
CA PHE A 87 -8.84 7.15 12.45
C PHE A 87 -9.14 5.65 12.34
N LEU A 88 -9.18 5.11 11.12
CA LEU A 88 -9.43 3.67 10.91
C LEU A 88 -8.35 2.79 11.55
N ILE A 89 -7.10 3.24 11.56
CA ILE A 89 -5.95 2.51 12.12
C ILE A 89 -5.92 2.62 13.64
N GLU A 90 -5.92 3.84 14.17
CA GLU A 90 -5.57 4.13 15.57
C GLU A 90 -6.79 3.98 16.50
N GLU A 91 -7.95 4.49 16.08
CA GLU A 91 -9.14 4.55 16.92
C GLU A 91 -10.09 3.38 16.61
N ALA A 92 -10.38 3.15 15.33
CA ALA A 92 -11.28 2.07 14.94
C ALA A 92 -10.61 0.70 15.00
N GLN A 93 -9.27 0.62 15.02
CA GLN A 93 -8.50 -0.63 15.01
C GLN A 93 -8.86 -1.57 13.85
N ALA A 94 -8.96 -1.04 12.63
CA ALA A 94 -9.18 -1.83 11.43
C ALA A 94 -7.98 -2.76 11.13
N ASP A 95 -8.22 -3.86 10.41
CA ASP A 95 -7.15 -4.81 10.06
C ASP A 95 -6.17 -4.18 9.05
N VAL A 96 -5.03 -3.73 9.56
CA VAL A 96 -3.94 -3.12 8.77
C VAL A 96 -3.23 -4.10 7.83
N ASN A 97 -3.46 -5.40 7.99
CA ASN A 97 -2.86 -6.48 7.19
C ASN A 97 -3.86 -7.19 6.29
N ALA A 98 -5.11 -6.69 6.21
CA ALA A 98 -6.11 -7.21 5.27
C ALA A 98 -5.55 -7.22 3.84
N VAL A 99 -6.00 -8.18 3.04
CA VAL A 99 -5.61 -8.31 1.62
C VAL A 99 -6.82 -8.32 0.71
N ASN A 100 -6.69 -7.67 -0.43
CA ASN A 100 -7.72 -7.66 -1.46
C ASN A 100 -7.61 -8.88 -2.40
N SER A 101 -8.41 -8.91 -3.47
CA SER A 101 -8.41 -9.98 -4.46
C SER A 101 -7.18 -10.05 -5.34
N THR A 102 -6.16 -9.21 -5.14
CA THR A 102 -4.84 -9.34 -5.80
C THR A 102 -3.74 -9.66 -4.79
N GLY A 103 -4.10 -9.91 -3.52
CA GLY A 103 -3.17 -10.14 -2.43
C GLY A 103 -2.52 -8.85 -1.89
N GLN A 104 -2.95 -7.67 -2.35
CA GLN A 104 -2.38 -6.41 -1.91
C GLN A 104 -2.99 -5.97 -0.58
N CYS A 105 -2.12 -5.58 0.36
CA CYS A 105 -2.48 -5.00 1.65
C CYS A 105 -2.37 -3.45 1.65
N PRO A 106 -2.88 -2.74 2.67
CA PRO A 106 -2.75 -1.29 2.81
C PRO A 106 -1.32 -0.76 2.56
N MET A 107 -0.29 -1.44 3.07
CA MET A 107 1.10 -1.02 2.86
C MET A 107 1.55 -1.05 1.40
N HIS A 108 1.00 -1.92 0.54
CA HIS A 108 1.30 -1.89 -0.91
C HIS A 108 0.82 -0.58 -1.55
N TYR A 109 -0.35 -0.10 -1.16
CA TYR A 109 -0.92 1.16 -1.65
C TYR A 109 -0.19 2.37 -1.08
N ALA A 110 0.11 2.36 0.22
CA ALA A 110 0.90 3.42 0.83
C ALA A 110 2.27 3.53 0.14
N ALA A 111 2.92 2.39 -0.11
CA ALA A 111 4.23 2.34 -0.72
C ALA A 111 4.25 2.80 -2.18
N SER A 112 3.32 2.32 -3.00
CA SER A 112 3.21 2.70 -4.41
C SER A 112 2.83 4.17 -4.62
N LYS A 113 1.99 4.74 -3.74
CA LYS A 113 1.50 6.13 -3.85
C LYS A 113 2.26 7.13 -2.97
N ASN A 114 3.37 6.72 -2.37
CA ASN A 114 4.21 7.53 -1.48
C ASN A 114 3.43 8.19 -0.33
N ARG A 115 2.52 7.46 0.33
CA ARG A 115 1.72 7.96 1.46
C ARG A 115 2.48 7.83 2.78
N LEU A 116 3.55 8.61 2.96
CA LEU A 116 4.47 8.47 4.10
C LEU A 116 3.78 8.56 5.47
N GLU A 117 2.92 9.55 5.68
CA GLU A 117 2.20 9.73 6.94
C GLU A 117 1.33 8.51 7.28
N ILE A 118 0.56 8.02 6.31
CA ILE A 118 -0.28 6.83 6.48
C ILE A 118 0.57 5.57 6.68
N ALA A 119 1.68 5.44 5.96
CA ALA A 119 2.60 4.32 6.14
C ALA A 119 3.18 4.28 7.55
N GLN A 120 3.57 5.42 8.13
CA GLN A 120 4.05 5.49 9.51
C GLN A 120 2.98 5.03 10.51
N CYS A 121 1.71 5.43 10.30
CA CYS A 121 0.59 4.98 11.13
C CYS A 121 0.39 3.46 11.01
N LEU A 122 0.37 2.94 9.77
CA LEU A 122 0.25 1.50 9.50
C LEU A 122 1.34 0.69 10.20
N LEU A 123 2.61 1.12 10.06
CA LEU A 123 3.76 0.48 10.68
C LEU A 123 3.66 0.49 12.22
N SER A 124 3.26 1.62 12.81
CA SER A 124 3.07 1.76 14.26
C SER A 124 1.96 0.86 14.79
N ALA A 125 0.97 0.55 13.95
CA ALA A 125 -0.13 -0.38 14.24
C ALA A 125 0.19 -1.85 13.89
N GLY A 126 1.43 -2.18 13.53
CA GLY A 126 1.85 -3.56 13.26
C GLY A 126 1.60 -4.04 11.83
N ALA A 127 1.52 -3.14 10.85
CA ALA A 127 1.47 -3.52 9.45
C ALA A 127 2.76 -4.22 9.01
N ARG A 128 2.60 -5.32 8.29
CA ARG A 128 3.69 -6.15 7.80
C ARG A 128 4.24 -5.63 6.47
N VAL A 129 5.56 -5.46 6.41
CA VAL A 129 6.30 -5.02 5.21
C VAL A 129 6.78 -6.18 4.33
N ASP A 130 6.64 -7.43 4.80
CA ASP A 130 7.03 -8.66 4.11
C ASP A 130 5.87 -9.35 3.37
N MET A 131 4.66 -8.79 3.45
CA MET A 131 3.48 -9.33 2.77
C MET A 131 3.68 -9.33 1.26
N ARG A 132 3.34 -10.44 0.61
CA ARG A 132 3.48 -10.64 -0.82
C ARG A 132 2.11 -10.65 -1.49
N ASP A 133 1.95 -9.86 -2.54
CA ASP A 133 0.78 -9.94 -3.40
C ASP A 133 0.84 -11.20 -4.30
N TRP A 134 -0.16 -11.40 -5.17
CA TRP A 134 -0.20 -12.58 -6.04
C TRP A 134 0.95 -12.67 -7.04
N GLY A 135 1.60 -11.55 -7.35
CA GLY A 135 2.83 -11.51 -8.13
C GLY A 135 4.09 -11.80 -7.30
N GLY A 136 3.94 -12.06 -6.00
CA GLY A 136 5.06 -12.23 -5.07
C GLY A 136 5.70 -10.90 -4.64
N THR A 137 5.17 -9.76 -5.10
CA THR A 137 5.77 -8.45 -4.84
C THR A 137 5.44 -7.96 -3.44
N THR A 138 6.38 -7.29 -2.79
CA THR A 138 6.21 -6.68 -1.46
C THR A 138 5.98 -5.17 -1.56
N PRO A 139 5.56 -4.48 -0.48
CA PRO A 139 5.53 -3.02 -0.43
C PRO A 139 6.87 -2.37 -0.86
N LEU A 140 8.02 -2.97 -0.50
CA LEU A 140 9.33 -2.45 -0.91
C LEU A 140 9.53 -2.50 -2.43
N HIS A 141 9.11 -3.58 -3.11
CA HIS A 141 9.15 -3.64 -4.58
C HIS A 141 8.35 -2.48 -5.20
N ARG A 142 7.16 -2.20 -4.65
CA ARG A 142 6.29 -1.12 -5.12
C ARG A 142 6.91 0.25 -4.88
N ALA A 143 7.52 0.49 -3.72
CA ALA A 143 8.21 1.76 -3.43
C ALA A 143 9.40 1.98 -4.38
N VAL A 144 10.21 0.94 -4.62
CA VAL A 144 11.38 1.01 -5.51
C VAL A 144 10.97 1.22 -6.96
N SER A 145 10.02 0.44 -7.47
CA SER A 145 9.52 0.56 -8.86
C SER A 145 8.92 1.94 -9.15
N GLN A 146 8.37 2.60 -8.14
CA GLN A 146 7.83 3.96 -8.29
C GLN A 146 8.86 5.06 -8.00
N GLY A 147 10.10 4.71 -7.64
CA GLY A 147 11.15 5.68 -7.29
C GLY A 147 10.89 6.46 -5.99
N ASN A 148 10.01 5.96 -5.12
CA ASN A 148 9.61 6.64 -3.88
C ASN A 148 10.69 6.50 -2.80
N LEU A 149 11.79 7.22 -2.92
CA LEU A 149 12.98 7.05 -2.09
C LEU A 149 12.73 7.22 -0.58
N ASP A 150 11.89 8.15 -0.18
CA ASP A 150 11.59 8.36 1.25
C ASP A 150 10.76 7.21 1.82
N MET A 151 9.89 6.61 1.00
CA MET A 151 9.17 5.40 1.37
C MET A 151 10.10 4.19 1.42
N VAL A 152 11.07 4.10 0.50
CA VAL A 152 12.12 3.07 0.55
C VAL A 152 12.87 3.17 1.87
N LYS A 153 13.35 4.37 2.25
CA LYS A 153 14.01 4.58 3.55
C LYS A 153 13.13 4.16 4.72
N LEU A 154 11.88 4.62 4.75
CA LEU A 154 10.92 4.30 5.81
C LEU A 154 10.74 2.78 5.98
N ILE A 155 10.54 2.06 4.87
CA ILE A 155 10.37 0.60 4.91
C ILE A 155 11.67 -0.08 5.37
N LEU A 156 12.83 0.37 4.91
CA LEU A 156 14.14 -0.21 5.28
C LEU A 156 14.50 0.02 6.75
N GLU A 157 14.17 1.18 7.32
CA GLU A 157 14.39 1.48 8.74
C GLU A 157 13.61 0.52 9.65
N GLN A 158 12.36 0.21 9.28
CA GLN A 158 11.52 -0.76 9.99
C GLN A 158 11.88 -2.22 9.70
N ALA A 159 12.57 -2.48 8.58
CA ALA A 159 13.02 -3.81 8.19
C ALA A 159 14.27 -4.31 8.93
N SER A 160 14.80 -3.54 9.88
CA SER A 160 15.91 -4.00 10.73
C SER A 160 15.62 -5.33 11.48
N SER A 161 14.34 -5.74 11.56
CA SER A 161 13.91 -7.05 12.09
C SER A 161 13.61 -8.14 11.04
N THR A 162 13.57 -7.82 9.74
CA THR A 162 13.01 -8.71 8.70
C THR A 162 13.76 -8.55 7.38
N ASP A 163 14.23 -9.64 6.76
CA ASP A 163 15.01 -9.63 5.50
C ASP A 163 14.12 -9.33 4.26
N VAL A 164 13.51 -8.14 4.22
CA VAL A 164 12.63 -7.71 3.11
C VAL A 164 13.40 -7.31 1.85
N THR A 165 14.70 -7.00 1.98
CA THR A 165 15.55 -6.52 0.88
C THR A 165 15.88 -7.63 -0.11
N ASN A 166 15.80 -8.90 0.30
CA ASN A 166 16.09 -10.07 -0.52
C ASN A 166 14.87 -10.94 -0.84
N ILE A 167 13.66 -10.53 -0.44
CA ILE A 167 12.44 -11.21 -0.89
C ILE A 167 12.34 -11.05 -2.40
N ALA A 168 12.18 -12.17 -3.10
CA ALA A 168 11.98 -12.18 -4.54
C ALA A 168 10.49 -12.27 -4.88
N ASP A 169 10.09 -11.61 -5.96
CA ASP A 169 8.78 -11.78 -6.57
C ASP A 169 8.63 -13.16 -7.25
N ASN A 170 7.51 -13.37 -7.94
CA ASN A 170 7.29 -14.63 -8.65
C ASN A 170 8.22 -14.83 -9.85
N GLU A 171 8.88 -13.80 -10.36
CA GLU A 171 9.90 -13.91 -11.41
C GLU A 171 11.31 -14.09 -10.84
N GLY A 172 11.45 -14.15 -9.51
CA GLY A 172 12.75 -14.23 -8.83
C GLY A 172 13.47 -12.88 -8.77
N SER A 173 12.82 -11.79 -9.15
CA SER A 173 13.37 -10.44 -9.07
C SER A 173 13.22 -9.89 -7.67
N THR A 174 14.31 -9.42 -7.09
CA THR A 174 14.35 -8.72 -5.79
C THR A 174 14.17 -7.21 -5.98
N PRO A 175 13.93 -6.41 -4.93
CA PRO A 175 13.89 -4.95 -5.05
C PRO A 175 15.14 -4.36 -5.71
N LEU A 176 16.31 -4.97 -5.54
CA LEU A 176 17.54 -4.51 -6.19
C LEU A 176 17.52 -4.74 -7.72
N HIS A 177 16.86 -5.79 -8.22
CA HIS A 177 16.65 -5.96 -9.66
C HIS A 177 15.83 -4.80 -10.22
N TYR A 178 14.72 -4.46 -9.58
CA TYR A 178 13.87 -3.33 -9.97
C TYR A 178 14.65 -2.01 -9.95
N ALA A 179 15.43 -1.74 -8.90
CA ALA A 179 16.21 -0.50 -8.81
C ALA A 179 17.27 -0.39 -9.93
N CYS A 180 17.84 -1.52 -10.36
CA CYS A 180 18.80 -1.58 -11.46
C CYS A 180 18.13 -1.43 -12.83
N GLU A 181 16.99 -2.07 -13.04
CA GLU A 181 16.21 -1.95 -14.29
C GLU A 181 15.73 -0.51 -14.53
N GLU A 182 15.32 0.18 -13.45
CA GLU A 182 14.83 1.58 -13.49
C GLU A 182 15.95 2.64 -13.44
N ASP A 183 17.23 2.25 -13.49
CA ASP A 183 18.40 3.17 -13.40
C ASP A 183 18.37 4.09 -12.16
N ASN A 184 17.88 3.58 -11.03
CA ASN A 184 17.72 4.37 -9.81
C ASN A 184 18.89 4.18 -8.84
N MET A 185 20.01 4.87 -9.10
CA MET A 185 21.22 4.83 -8.26
C MET A 185 20.96 5.14 -6.77
N SER A 186 20.00 6.01 -6.46
CA SER A 186 19.68 6.34 -5.07
C SER A 186 19.00 5.17 -4.36
N ALA A 187 18.03 4.51 -5.01
CA ALA A 187 17.40 3.30 -4.47
C ALA A 187 18.41 2.15 -4.37
N ILE A 188 19.29 1.98 -5.36
CA ILE A 188 20.37 0.99 -5.34
C ILE A 188 21.24 1.17 -4.09
N ARG A 189 21.71 2.41 -3.82
CA ARG A 189 22.53 2.68 -2.62
C ARG A 189 21.79 2.32 -1.33
N LEU A 190 20.55 2.77 -1.18
CA LEU A 190 19.73 2.46 0.00
C LEU A 190 19.57 0.94 0.20
N LEU A 191 19.31 0.20 -0.87
CA LEU A 191 19.15 -1.25 -0.81
C LEU A 191 20.46 -1.97 -0.48
N LEU A 192 21.59 -1.55 -1.06
CA LEU A 192 22.90 -2.11 -0.76
C LEU A 192 23.32 -1.84 0.69
N ASP A 193 23.10 -0.62 1.18
CA ASP A 193 23.37 -0.22 2.56
C ASP A 193 22.51 -1.05 3.55
N ALA A 194 21.30 -1.45 3.12
CA ALA A 194 20.40 -2.33 3.85
C ALA A 194 20.65 -3.84 3.59
N GLY A 195 21.75 -4.22 2.95
CA GLY A 195 22.17 -5.62 2.80
C GLY A 195 21.53 -6.39 1.64
N ALA A 196 21.03 -5.71 0.61
CA ALA A 196 20.52 -6.37 -0.59
C ALA A 196 21.63 -7.15 -1.33
N SER A 197 21.33 -8.39 -1.72
CA SER A 197 22.25 -9.27 -2.44
C SER A 197 22.41 -8.87 -3.90
N VAL A 198 23.64 -8.56 -4.31
CA VAL A 198 24.02 -8.30 -5.71
C VAL A 198 24.12 -9.56 -6.56
N SER A 199 24.15 -10.74 -5.95
CA SER A 199 24.38 -12.01 -6.63
C SER A 199 23.10 -12.84 -6.79
N HIS A 200 21.97 -12.39 -6.27
CA HIS A 200 20.69 -13.08 -6.42
C HIS A 200 20.34 -13.18 -7.90
N LYS A 201 19.92 -14.36 -8.37
CA LYS A 201 19.53 -14.56 -9.76
C LYS A 201 18.03 -14.72 -9.86
N ASN A 202 17.40 -13.95 -10.74
CA ASN A 202 16.00 -14.16 -11.09
C ASN A 202 15.81 -15.44 -11.92
N LYS A 203 14.56 -15.78 -12.29
CA LYS A 203 14.23 -16.97 -13.08
C LYS A 203 14.88 -16.99 -14.46
N ALA A 204 15.26 -15.84 -15.02
CA ALA A 204 16.02 -15.74 -16.26
C ALA A 204 17.53 -15.95 -16.06
N GLY A 205 17.99 -16.24 -14.83
CA GLY A 205 19.39 -16.42 -14.48
C GLY A 205 20.19 -15.12 -14.39
N LYS A 206 19.50 -13.96 -14.44
CA LYS A 206 20.12 -12.63 -14.40
C LYS A 206 20.24 -12.13 -12.97
N THR A 207 21.38 -11.54 -12.64
CA THR A 207 21.59 -10.76 -11.40
C THR A 207 21.03 -9.35 -11.53
N PRO A 208 20.92 -8.56 -10.44
CA PRO A 208 20.57 -7.14 -10.55
C PRO A 208 21.49 -6.36 -11.51
N LEU A 209 22.78 -6.68 -11.52
CA LEU A 209 23.74 -6.03 -12.41
C LEU A 209 23.51 -6.40 -13.89
N ASP A 210 22.97 -7.60 -14.17
CA ASP A 210 22.68 -8.07 -15.53
C ASP A 210 21.41 -7.45 -16.13
N VAL A 211 20.53 -6.88 -15.31
CA VAL A 211 19.34 -6.15 -15.77
C VAL A 211 19.56 -4.63 -15.86
N ALA A 212 20.69 -4.13 -15.35
CA ALA A 212 21.06 -2.73 -15.42
C ALA A 212 21.40 -2.27 -16.85
N PRO A 213 21.00 -1.06 -17.27
CA PRO A 213 21.51 -0.42 -18.49
C PRO A 213 23.04 -0.29 -18.49
N ASP A 214 23.68 -0.24 -19.66
CA ASP A 214 25.15 -0.28 -19.78
C ASP A 214 25.87 0.82 -18.98
N LEU A 215 25.35 2.05 -18.99
CA LEU A 215 25.95 3.16 -18.25
C LEU A 215 25.84 2.96 -16.73
N LEU A 216 24.68 2.49 -16.26
CA LEU A 216 24.48 2.13 -14.86
C LEU A 216 25.41 1.00 -14.45
N ARG A 217 25.53 -0.03 -15.27
CA ARG A 217 26.40 -1.19 -15.01
C ARG A 217 27.83 -0.77 -14.78
N LEU A 218 28.36 0.18 -15.57
CA LEU A 218 29.70 0.74 -15.35
C LEU A 218 29.82 1.44 -14.00
N ASN A 219 28.86 2.29 -13.65
CA ASN A 219 28.87 3.04 -12.39
C ASN A 219 28.69 2.13 -11.18
N LEU A 220 27.79 1.16 -11.26
CA LEU A 220 27.50 0.20 -10.22
C LEU A 220 28.68 -0.76 -10.01
N THR A 221 29.34 -1.22 -11.07
CA THR A 221 30.54 -2.06 -10.95
C THR A 221 31.65 -1.33 -10.21
N LYS A 222 31.87 -0.04 -10.51
CA LYS A 222 32.84 0.79 -9.78
C LYS A 222 32.48 0.91 -8.30
N LEU A 223 31.21 1.25 -8.02
CA LEU A 223 30.71 1.34 -6.65
C LEU A 223 30.91 0.04 -5.87
N LEU A 224 30.53 -1.10 -6.44
CA LEU A 224 30.64 -2.41 -5.78
C LEU A 224 32.09 -2.87 -5.58
N THR A 225 33.00 -2.44 -6.45
CA THR A 225 34.45 -2.69 -6.28
C THR A 225 35.01 -1.81 -5.16
N GLU A 226 34.62 -0.54 -5.10
CA GLU A 226 35.04 0.40 -4.06
C GLU A 226 34.54 -0.01 -2.66
N THR A 227 33.33 -0.55 -2.56
CA THR A 227 32.75 -1.04 -1.30
C THR A 227 33.24 -2.44 -0.92
N GLY A 228 34.03 -3.12 -1.76
CA GLY A 228 34.56 -4.46 -1.51
C GLY A 228 33.53 -5.59 -1.57
N VAL A 229 32.33 -5.29 -2.10
CA VAL A 229 31.23 -6.26 -2.28
C VAL A 229 31.51 -7.19 -3.46
N LEU A 230 32.17 -6.69 -4.51
CA LEU A 230 32.76 -7.50 -5.57
C LEU A 230 34.26 -7.64 -5.28
N ARG A 231 34.74 -8.88 -5.14
CA ARG A 231 36.17 -9.24 -5.01
C ARG A 231 36.66 -9.92 -6.27
#